data_AF-A0A0F3HK74-F1
#
_entry.id   AF-A0A0F3HK74-F1
#
_cell.length_a   1.000
_cell.length_b   1.000
_cell.length_c   1.000
_cell.angle_alpha   90.00
_cell.angle_beta   90.00
_cell.angle_gamma   90.00
#
_symmetry.space_group_name_H-M   'P 1'
#
loop_
_entity.id
_entity.type
_entity.pdbx_description
1 polymer ?
#
loop_
_entity_poly.entity_id
_entity_poly.type
_entity_poly.pdbx_seq_one_letter_code
_entity_poly.pdbx_strand_id
1 'polypeptide(L)'
;MKSDQTIIRKNPMEQLHFITKLLDIKDPNIQILDVINRDTHKEIVAKLDYDAPSCPDCGNQMKKYDFQKSSKIPYLETTGMPTRIRLKKRRFKCYHALN
;
A
#
# COMPACT_ATOMS: atom_id res chain seq x y z
N MET A 1 38.12 16.71 4.98
CA MET A 1 36.86 17.05 5.65
C MET A 1 35.76 16.19 5.04
N LYS A 2 35.30 15.15 5.74
CA LYS A 2 34.11 14.40 5.34
C LYS A 2 32.92 15.33 5.60
N SER A 3 32.19 15.66 4.54
CA SER A 3 30.91 16.36 4.67
C SER A 3 29.96 15.37 5.34
N ASP A 4 29.72 15.57 6.64
CA ASP A 4 28.65 14.92 7.35
C ASP A 4 27.34 15.43 6.74
N GLN A 5 26.90 14.77 5.66
CA GLN A 5 25.56 14.95 5.13
C GLN A 5 24.60 14.52 6.24
N THR A 6 24.16 15.48 7.04
CA THR A 6 22.99 15.36 7.90
C THR A 6 21.82 14.94 7.02
N ILE A 7 21.55 13.64 6.98
CA ILE A 7 20.32 13.09 6.43
C ILE A 7 19.22 13.56 7.37
N ILE A 8 18.65 14.73 7.08
CA ILE A 8 17.46 15.24 7.74
C ILE A 8 16.37 14.19 7.49
N ARG A 9 16.13 13.33 8.48
CA ARG A 9 15.01 12.38 8.46
C ARG A 9 13.74 13.20 8.61
N LYS A 10 13.19 13.68 7.49
CA LYS A 10 11.81 14.19 7.46
C LYS A 10 10.90 13.15 8.10
N ASN A 11 9.95 13.61 8.91
CA ASN A 11 9.09 12.73 9.67
C ASN A 11 8.35 11.79 8.71
N PRO A 12 8.50 10.45 8.79
CA PRO A 12 7.96 9.52 7.80
C PRO A 12 6.46 9.72 7.59
N MET A 13 5.73 10.10 8.65
CA MET A 13 4.29 10.34 8.62
C MET A 13 3.88 11.52 7.72
N GLU A 14 4.67 12.61 7.66
CA GLU A 14 4.34 13.78 6.83
C GLU A 14 4.52 13.48 5.35
N GLN A 15 5.57 12.72 5.00
CA GLN A 15 5.83 12.32 3.62
C GLN A 15 4.74 11.36 3.11
N LEU A 16 4.31 10.42 3.95
CA LEU A 16 3.20 9.51 3.63
C LEU A 16 1.89 10.26 3.45
N HIS A 17 1.58 11.20 4.36
CA HIS A 17 0.40 12.05 4.28
C HIS A 17 0.39 12.94 3.02
N PHE A 18 1.56 13.46 2.64
CA PHE A 18 1.70 14.22 1.39
C PHE A 18 1.41 13.35 0.17
N ILE A 19 1.92 12.10 0.16
CA ILE A 19 1.74 11.17 -0.97
C ILE A 19 0.29 10.70 -1.09
N THR A 20 -0.40 10.38 0.01
CA THR A 20 -1.82 10.00 -0.05
C THR A 20 -2.67 11.13 -0.63
N LYS A 21 -2.37 12.38 -0.25
CA LYS A 21 -3.02 13.59 -0.78
C LYS A 21 -2.72 13.81 -2.26
N LEU A 22 -1.48 13.61 -2.68
CA LEU A 22 -1.05 13.77 -4.08
C LEU A 22 -1.68 12.75 -5.02
N LEU A 23 -1.79 11.49 -4.57
CA LEU A 23 -2.39 10.39 -5.31
C LEU A 23 -3.93 10.35 -5.24
N ASP A 24 -4.55 11.32 -4.55
CA ASP A 24 -6.00 11.38 -4.27
C ASP A 24 -6.57 10.05 -3.73
N ILE A 25 -5.80 9.37 -2.87
CA ILE A 25 -6.24 8.11 -2.25
C ILE A 25 -7.25 8.43 -1.15
N LYS A 26 -8.53 8.18 -1.43
CA LYS A 26 -9.66 8.47 -0.52
C LYS A 26 -10.09 7.29 0.35
N ASP A 27 -9.70 6.07 0.01
CA ASP A 27 -10.13 4.88 0.76
C ASP A 27 -9.32 4.73 2.05
N PRO A 28 -9.95 4.80 3.24
CA PRO A 28 -9.26 4.68 4.53
C PRO A 28 -8.65 3.29 4.77
N ASN A 29 -9.05 2.28 3.99
CA ASN A 29 -8.50 0.92 4.07
C ASN A 29 -7.20 0.76 3.28
N ILE A 30 -6.83 1.76 2.46
CA ILE A 30 -5.54 1.82 1.77
C ILE A 30 -4.52 2.47 2.71
N GLN A 31 -3.51 1.71 3.11
CA GLN A 31 -2.42 2.18 3.95
C GLN A 31 -1.12 2.11 3.19
N ILE A 32 -0.41 3.24 3.11
CA ILE A 32 0.96 3.26 2.60
C ILE A 32 1.88 2.76 3.72
N LEU A 33 2.64 1.73 3.41
CA LEU A 33 3.57 1.09 4.34
C LEU A 33 4.97 1.70 4.22
N ASP A 34 5.40 1.97 2.99
CA ASP A 34 6.75 2.46 2.71
C ASP A 34 6.84 3.17 1.36
N VAL A 35 7.87 4.01 1.23
CA VAL A 35 8.20 4.75 0.01
C VAL A 35 9.69 4.61 -0.25
N ILE A 36 10.02 3.86 -1.30
CA ILE A 36 11.39 3.53 -1.68
C ILE A 36 11.77 4.39 -2.87
N ASN A 37 12.77 5.26 -2.71
CA ASN A 37 13.36 5.97 -3.84
C ASN A 37 14.37 5.06 -4.54
N ARG A 38 14.16 4.77 -5.83
CA ARG A 38 15.16 4.14 -6.71
C ARG A 38 15.74 5.21 -7.62
N ASP A 39 16.87 4.90 -8.23
CA ASP A 39 17.55 5.82 -9.16
C ASP A 39 16.67 6.18 -10.38
N THR A 40 15.80 5.26 -10.81
CA THR A 40 14.98 5.42 -12.02
C THR A 40 13.49 5.67 -11.75
N HIS A 41 13.01 5.42 -10.54
CA HIS A 41 11.60 5.56 -10.18
C HIS A 41 11.40 5.55 -8.67
N LYS A 42 10.25 6.01 -8.20
CA LYS A 42 9.83 5.79 -6.81
C LYS A 42 8.93 4.56 -6.73
N GLU A 43 9.09 3.73 -5.72
CA GLU A 43 8.16 2.64 -5.39
C GLU A 43 7.40 2.98 -4.11
N ILE A 44 6.08 3.01 -4.19
CA ILE A 44 5.20 3.14 -3.03
C ILE A 44 4.66 1.75 -2.71
N VAL A 45 4.93 1.27 -1.51
CA VAL A 45 4.40 -0.01 -1.02
C VAL A 45 3.15 0.28 -0.21
N ALA A 46 2.02 -0.28 -0.62
CA ALA A 46 0.75 -0.09 0.04
C ALA A 46 0.01 -1.41 0.25
N LYS A 47 -0.90 -1.42 1.22
CA LYS A 47 -1.85 -2.52 1.44
C LYS A 47 -3.29 -2.01 1.44
N LEU A 48 -4.20 -2.86 0.99
CA LEU A 48 -5.64 -2.69 1.10
C LEU A 48 -6.19 -3.74 2.06
N ASP A 49 -6.68 -3.32 3.23
CA ASP A 49 -7.00 -4.21 4.35
C ASP A 49 -8.40 -3.95 4.92
N TYR A 50 -9.43 -4.35 4.16
CA TYR A 50 -10.82 -4.26 4.63
C TYR A 50 -11.10 -5.19 5.81
N ASP A 51 -12.16 -4.87 6.55
CA ASP A 51 -12.76 -5.81 7.48
C ASP A 51 -13.40 -6.99 6.79
N ALA A 52 -13.44 -8.11 7.52
CA ALA A 52 -13.89 -9.35 6.94
C ALA A 52 -15.39 -9.29 6.66
N PRO A 53 -15.81 -9.44 5.39
CA PRO A 53 -17.22 -9.46 5.03
C PRO A 53 -17.85 -10.79 5.44
N SER A 54 -19.18 -10.85 5.37
CA SER A 54 -19.91 -12.12 5.40
C SER A 54 -19.71 -12.88 4.09
N CYS A 55 -19.61 -14.20 4.17
CA CYS A 55 -19.55 -15.08 3.01
C CYS A 55 -20.89 -15.05 2.27
N PRO A 56 -20.90 -14.81 0.94
CA PRO A 56 -22.15 -14.77 0.18
C PRO A 56 -22.88 -16.12 0.17
N ASP A 57 -22.16 -17.24 0.32
CA ASP A 57 -22.73 -18.58 0.21
C ASP A 57 -23.31 -19.11 1.53
N CYS A 58 -22.67 -18.81 2.67
CA CYS A 58 -23.07 -19.36 3.97
C CYS A 58 -23.45 -18.30 5.02
N GLY A 59 -23.39 -17.01 4.69
CA GLY A 59 -23.77 -15.89 5.57
C GLY A 59 -22.81 -15.61 6.74
N ASN A 60 -21.89 -16.52 7.05
CA ASN A 60 -20.95 -16.39 8.16
C ASN A 60 -19.81 -15.42 7.86
N GLN A 61 -19.27 -14.76 8.90
CA GLN A 61 -18.11 -13.89 8.77
C GLN A 61 -16.89 -14.65 8.27
N MET A 62 -16.22 -14.12 7.25
CA MET A 62 -15.00 -14.73 6.69
C MET A 62 -13.78 -14.46 7.59
N LYS A 63 -12.70 -15.23 7.44
CA LYS A 63 -11.44 -14.98 8.16
C LYS A 63 -10.44 -14.22 7.28
N LYS A 64 -9.78 -13.20 7.85
CA LYS A 64 -8.58 -12.58 7.26
C LYS A 64 -7.43 -13.60 7.32
N TYR A 65 -6.74 -13.81 6.21
CA TYR A 65 -5.54 -14.65 6.20
C TYR A 65 -4.35 -13.88 5.62
N ASP A 66 -3.86 -14.25 4.45
CA ASP A 66 -2.71 -13.64 3.80
C ASP A 66 -3.11 -12.45 2.92
N PHE A 67 -2.09 -11.81 2.38
CA PHE A 67 -2.25 -10.84 1.31
C PHE A 67 -1.99 -11.52 -0.03
N GLN A 68 -2.69 -11.05 -1.07
CA GLN A 68 -2.36 -11.39 -2.43
C GLN A 68 -0.93 -10.97 -2.78
N LYS A 69 -0.38 -11.62 -3.81
CA LYS A 69 0.83 -11.14 -4.48
C LYS A 69 0.61 -9.67 -4.88
N SER A 70 1.62 -8.84 -4.64
CA SER A 70 1.52 -7.41 -4.92
C SER A 70 1.28 -7.15 -6.40
N SER A 71 0.25 -6.37 -6.72
CA SER A 71 0.03 -5.83 -8.06
C SER A 71 0.91 -4.59 -8.25
N LYS A 72 1.54 -4.48 -9.42
CA LYS A 72 2.30 -3.29 -9.82
C LYS A 72 1.40 -2.40 -10.65
N ILE A 73 1.10 -1.21 -10.13
CA ILE A 73 0.32 -0.20 -10.83
C ILE A 73 1.30 0.90 -11.24
N PRO A 74 1.51 1.14 -12.55
CA PRO A 74 2.29 2.29 -12.98
C PRO A 74 1.52 3.58 -12.65
N TYR A 75 2.19 4.54 -12.04
CA TYR A 75 1.65 5.87 -11.80
C TYR A 75 2.66 6.92 -12.29
N LEU A 76 2.28 7.68 -13.31
CA LEU A 76 3.16 8.70 -13.87
C LEU A 76 2.94 10.02 -13.11
N GLU A 77 3.96 10.48 -12.39
CA GLU A 77 3.99 11.85 -11.85
C GLU A 77 4.44 12.84 -12.93
N THR A 78 3.91 14.07 -12.84
CA THR A 78 4.17 15.23 -13.70
C THR A 78 5.58 15.82 -13.61
N THR A 79 6.42 15.37 -12.66
CA THR A 79 7.78 15.90 -12.40
C THR A 79 8.91 15.12 -13.08
N GLY A 80 8.59 14.18 -13.97
CA GLY A 80 9.58 13.44 -14.78
C GLY A 80 10.19 12.21 -14.11
N MET A 81 9.88 11.93 -12.83
CA MET A 81 10.23 10.67 -12.17
C MET A 81 9.02 9.72 -12.12
N PRO A 82 9.08 8.57 -12.81
CA PRO A 82 8.02 7.57 -12.73
C PRO A 82 7.80 7.10 -11.29
N THR A 83 6.54 6.86 -10.93
CA THR A 83 6.18 6.23 -9.65
C THR A 83 5.50 4.90 -9.92
N ARG A 84 5.73 3.92 -9.07
CA ARG A 84 5.10 2.60 -9.15
C ARG A 84 4.48 2.26 -7.81
N ILE A 85 3.21 1.91 -7.81
CA ILE A 85 2.52 1.48 -6.61
C ILE A 85 2.52 -0.04 -6.58
N ARG A 86 3.10 -0.62 -5.52
CA ARG A 86 2.98 -2.03 -5.19
C ARG A 86 1.85 -2.19 -4.17
N LEU A 87 0.68 -2.59 -4.64
CA LEU A 87 -0.50 -2.77 -3.80
C LEU A 87 -0.70 -4.25 -3.45
N LYS A 88 -0.79 -4.55 -2.15
CA LYS A 88 -1.17 -5.87 -1.64
C LYS A 88 -2.61 -5.84 -1.12
N LYS A 89 -3.49 -6.71 -1.64
CA LYS A 89 -4.89 -6.81 -1.20
C LYS A 89 -5.06 -7.93 -0.18
N ARG A 90 -5.76 -7.66 0.93
CA ARG A 90 -6.13 -8.68 1.92
C ARG A 90 -7.02 -9.74 1.28
N ARG A 91 -6.76 -11.00 1.58
CA ARG A 91 -7.64 -12.10 1.19
C ARG A 91 -8.49 -12.59 2.35
N PHE A 92 -9.66 -13.11 2.00
CA PHE A 92 -10.63 -13.68 2.91
C PHE A 92 -10.92 -15.14 2.54
N LYS A 93 -11.09 -16.00 3.54
CA LYS A 93 -11.46 -17.41 3.36
C LYS A 93 -12.74 -17.71 4.16
N CYS A 94 -13.67 -18.42 3.54
CA CYS A 94 -14.86 -18.94 4.21
C CYS A 94 -14.50 -20.15 5.09
N TYR A 95 -15.10 -20.24 6.28
CA TYR A 95 -14.93 -21.38 7.18
C TYR A 95 -15.48 -22.69 6.61
N HIS A 96 -16.58 -22.61 5.85
CA HIS A 96 -17.25 -23.79 5.25
C HIS A 96 -16.59 -24.29 3.96
N ALA A 97 -15.61 -23.57 3.39
CA ALA A 97 -14.89 -24.00 2.18
C ALA A 97 -13.83 -25.10 2.46
N LEU A 98 -14.02 -25.88 3.52
CA LEU A 98 -13.14 -26.98 3.96
C LEU A 98 -13.90 -28.32 4.10
N ASN A 99 -15.17 -28.39 3.70
CA ASN A 99 -15.92 -29.63 3.53
C ASN A 99 -16.06 -29.98 2.05
#